data_AF-A0A6P0Y4J0-F1
#
_entry.id   AF-A0A6P0Y4J0-F1
#
_cell.length_a   1.000
_cell.length_b   1.000
_cell.length_c   1.000
_cell.angle_alpha   90.00
_cell.angle_beta   90.00
_cell.angle_gamma   90.00
#
_symmetry.space_group_name_H-M   'P 1'
#
loop_
_entity.id
_entity.type
_entity.pdbx_description
1 polymer ?
#
loop_
_entity_poly.entity_id
_entity_poly.type
_entity_poly.pdbx_seq_one_letter_code
_entity_poly.pdbx_strand_id
1 'polypeptide(L)'
;QARPIVICLNKADLIDCSLEQEISKLAYLPHGSTMNWLQRHNYVVNRYFLPLKSQLEQINSSRSGLSVRCFITSIYHRSLLELPWIYLASYLG
;
A
#
# COMPACT_ATOMS: atom_id res chain seq x y z
N GLN A 1 9.06 14.83 -14.98
CA GLN A 1 8.20 13.63 -14.85
C GLN A 1 8.39 13.03 -13.46
N ALA A 2 7.29 12.98 -12.70
CA ALA A 2 7.17 12.22 -11.46
C ALA A 2 7.38 10.72 -11.74
N ARG A 3 8.23 10.02 -10.97
CA ARG A 3 8.34 8.56 -11.04
C ARG A 3 7.60 7.98 -9.84
N PRO A 4 6.39 7.41 -9.98
CA PRO A 4 5.73 6.73 -8.88
C PRO A 4 6.53 5.47 -8.53
N ILE A 5 6.74 5.23 -7.24
CA ILE A 5 7.39 4.02 -6.74
C ILE A 5 6.38 3.26 -5.91
N VAL A 6 6.22 1.97 -6.19
CA VAL A 6 5.34 1.08 -5.43
C VAL A 6 6.19 0.03 -4.73
N ILE A 7 6.02 -0.10 -3.42
CA ILE A 7 6.68 -1.13 -2.60
C ILE A 7 5.60 -2.05 -2.06
N CYS A 8 5.67 -3.33 -2.41
CA CYS A 8 4.73 -4.35 -1.94
C CYS A 8 5.44 -5.34 -1.02
N LEU A 9 4.92 -5.51 0.19
CA LEU A 9 5.32 -6.61 1.06
C LEU A 9 4.52 -7.86 0.67
N ASN A 10 5.18 -8.81 0.01
CA ASN A 10 4.54 -10.05 -0.44
C ASN A 10 4.46 -11.09 0.70
N LYS A 11 3.43 -11.93 0.64
CA LYS A 11 3.13 -12.99 1.63
C LYS A 11 2.88 -12.44 3.03
N ALA A 12 2.07 -11.39 3.14
CA ALA A 12 1.70 -10.80 4.43
C ALA A 12 1.02 -11.80 5.38
N ASP A 13 0.41 -12.86 4.84
CA ASP A 13 -0.10 -14.02 5.58
C ASP A 13 0.93 -14.70 6.49
N LEU A 14 2.23 -14.63 6.15
CA LEU A 14 3.28 -15.24 6.97
C LEU A 14 3.69 -14.39 8.18
N ILE A 15 3.35 -13.10 8.16
CA ILE A 15 3.75 -12.13 9.19
C ILE A 15 2.57 -11.86 10.14
N ASP A 16 1.34 -11.87 9.62
CA ASP A 16 0.13 -11.55 10.35
C ASP A 16 -0.90 -12.68 10.21
N CYS A 17 -1.20 -13.36 11.33
CA CYS A 17 -2.16 -14.47 11.36
C CYS A 17 -3.61 -14.03 11.09
N SER A 18 -3.91 -12.73 11.02
CA SER A 18 -5.27 -12.18 10.88
C SER A 18 -5.53 -11.51 9.51
N LEU A 19 -5.09 -12.14 8.42
CA LEU A 19 -5.18 -11.57 7.08
C LEU A 19 -6.59 -11.10 6.67
N GLU A 20 -7.65 -11.78 7.13
CA GLU A 20 -9.04 -11.36 6.89
C GLU A 20 -9.36 -9.96 7.46
N GLN A 21 -8.81 -9.63 8.63
CA GLN A 21 -8.98 -8.29 9.20
C GLN A 21 -8.25 -7.25 8.37
N GLU A 22 -7.08 -7.58 7.86
CA GLU A 22 -6.30 -6.70 6.98
C GLU A 22 -7.01 -6.47 5.65
N ILE A 23 -7.60 -7.52 5.07
CA ILE A 23 -8.44 -7.43 3.86
C ILE A 23 -9.61 -6.48 4.10
N SER A 24 -10.31 -6.58 5.23
CA SER A 24 -11.46 -5.69 5.52
C SER A 24 -11.10 -4.19 5.52
N LYS A 25 -9.85 -3.85 5.84
CA LYS A 25 -9.35 -2.46 5.91
C LYS A 25 -8.71 -2.03 4.58
N LEU A 26 -7.98 -2.93 3.95
CA LEU A 26 -7.06 -2.63 2.85
C LEU A 26 -7.57 -3.12 1.49
N ALA A 27 -8.65 -3.89 1.40
CA ALA A 27 -9.22 -4.22 0.11
C ALA A 27 -9.70 -2.97 -0.63
N TYR A 28 -9.69 -3.05 -1.96
CA TYR A 28 -10.38 -2.09 -2.78
C TYR A 28 -11.88 -2.34 -2.69
N LEU A 29 -12.62 -1.30 -2.27
CA LEU A 29 -14.08 -1.32 -2.23
C LEU A 29 -14.56 -0.10 -3.03
N PRO A 30 -15.19 -0.29 -4.20
CA PRO A 30 -15.67 0.82 -5.04
C PRO A 30 -16.67 1.73 -4.31
N HIS A 31 -17.46 1.13 -3.42
CA HIS A 31 -18.44 1.81 -2.57
C HIS A 31 -18.22 1.37 -1.11
N GLY A 32 -18.35 2.31 -0.17
CA GLY A 32 -18.26 1.99 1.26
C GLY A 32 -16.83 1.77 1.79
N SER A 33 -15.80 2.23 1.07
CA SER A 33 -14.44 2.17 1.58
C SER A 33 -14.26 3.04 2.83
N THR A 34 -13.74 2.45 3.90
CA THR A 34 -13.49 3.11 5.19
C THR A 34 -12.22 3.95 5.21
N MET A 35 -11.31 3.74 4.25
CA MET A 35 -9.99 4.38 4.21
C MET A 35 -9.63 4.86 2.82
N ASN A 36 -9.17 6.11 2.71
CA ASN A 36 -8.62 6.65 1.47
C ASN A 36 -7.17 6.19 1.22
N TRP A 37 -6.61 6.50 0.05
CA TRP A 37 -5.25 6.09 -0.34
C TRP A 37 -4.16 6.52 0.66
N LEU A 38 -4.24 7.72 1.21
CA LEU A 38 -3.26 8.22 2.18
C LEU A 38 -3.38 7.48 3.52
N GLN A 39 -4.60 7.28 4.00
CA GLN A 39 -4.86 6.54 5.23
C GLN A 39 -4.37 5.09 5.12
N ARG A 40 -4.65 4.42 4.01
CA ARG A 40 -4.15 3.05 3.75
C ARG A 40 -2.62 3.01 3.72
N HIS A 41 -1.99 3.94 3.02
CA HIS A 41 -0.53 4.04 2.98
C HIS A 41 0.05 4.22 4.39
N ASN A 42 -0.46 5.18 5.17
CA ASN A 42 0.01 5.43 6.52
C ASN A 42 -0.17 4.21 7.43
N TYR A 43 -1.30 3.52 7.31
CA TYR A 43 -1.55 2.29 8.05
C TYR A 43 -0.54 1.19 7.71
N VAL A 44 -0.34 0.91 6.42
CA VAL A 44 0.61 -0.11 5.97
C VAL A 44 2.04 0.25 6.41
N VAL A 45 2.43 1.52 6.29
CA VAL A 45 3.76 1.97 6.73
C VAL A 45 3.93 1.80 8.23
N ASN A 46 2.98 2.25 9.04
CA ASN A 46 3.08 2.16 10.50
C ASN A 46 3.04 0.70 11.01
N ARG A 47 2.34 -0.20 10.32
CA ARG A 47 2.19 -1.61 10.75
C ARG A 47 3.31 -2.51 10.22
N TYR A 48 3.67 -2.39 8.95
CA TYR A 48 4.55 -3.34 8.26
C TYR A 48 5.91 -2.76 7.87
N PHE A 49 6.02 -1.45 7.71
CA PHE A 49 7.26 -0.77 7.31
C PHE A 49 7.77 0.20 8.38
N LEU A 50 7.39 -0.01 9.65
CA LEU A 50 7.73 0.89 10.75
C LEU A 50 9.24 1.20 10.82
N PRO A 51 10.14 0.21 10.67
CA PRO A 51 11.59 0.48 10.69
C PRO A 51 12.07 1.37 9.53
N LEU A 52 11.35 1.39 8.41
CA LEU A 52 11.69 2.12 7.19
C LEU A 52 10.92 3.44 7.04
N LYS A 53 10.04 3.77 7.99
CA LYS A 53 9.13 4.92 7.91
C LYS A 53 9.88 6.24 7.66
N SER A 54 10.93 6.52 8.41
CA SER A 54 11.72 7.75 8.28
C SER A 54 12.36 7.90 6.89
N GLN A 55 12.85 6.79 6.33
CA GLN A 55 13.46 6.77 5.00
C GLN A 55 12.39 6.99 3.91
N LEU A 56 11.22 6.37 4.05
CA LEU A 56 10.09 6.55 3.14
C LEU A 56 9.58 8.01 3.14
N GLU A 57 9.47 8.63 4.32
CA GLU A 57 9.10 10.04 4.48
C GLU A 57 10.17 10.98 3.89
N GLN A 58 11.45 10.66 4.07
CA GLN A 58 12.55 11.43 3.47
C GLN A 58 12.54 11.35 1.94
N ILE A 59 12.25 10.18 1.36
CA ILE A 59 12.14 10.02 -0.10
C ILE A 59 10.94 10.82 -0.63
N ASN A 60 9.79 10.75 0.06
CA ASN A 60 8.58 11.47 -0.33
C ASN A 60 8.71 13.00 -0.20
N SER A 61 9.53 13.49 0.74
CA SER A 61 9.75 14.93 0.93
C SER A 61 10.87 15.52 0.06
N SER A 62 11.90 14.72 -0.26
CA SER A 62 13.11 15.20 -0.95
C SER A 62 12.96 15.43 -2.46
N ARG A 63 11.93 14.89 -3.11
CA ARG A 63 11.75 15.02 -4.57
C ARG A 63 10.32 15.41 -4.92
N SER A 64 10.15 16.64 -5.43
CA SER A 64 8.88 17.11 -5.95
C SER A 64 8.36 16.15 -7.03
N GLY A 65 7.26 15.46 -6.75
CA GLY A 65 6.62 14.52 -7.67
C GLY A 65 7.02 13.05 -7.51
N LEU A 66 7.94 12.68 -6.61
CA LEU A 66 8.11 11.27 -6.25
C LEU A 66 7.17 10.92 -5.11
N SER A 67 6.29 9.95 -5.35
CA SER A 67 5.39 9.40 -4.35
C SER A 67 5.64 7.91 -4.24
N VAL A 68 6.24 7.51 -3.13
CA VAL A 68 6.36 6.11 -2.73
C VAL A 68 5.04 5.70 -2.07
N ARG A 69 4.42 4.66 -2.60
CA ARG A 69 3.26 4.00 -1.98
C ARG A 69 3.63 2.59 -1.56
N CYS A 70 3.19 2.23 -0.36
CA CYS A 70 3.44 0.94 0.25
C CYS A 70 2.13 0.16 0.33
N PHE A 71 2.16 -1.12 -0.03
CA PHE A 71 1.04 -2.05 0.04
C PHE A 71 1.50 -3.39 0.61
N ILE A 72 0.53 -4.20 1.02
CA ILE A 72 0.75 -5.61 1.35
C ILE A 72 0.06 -6.48 0.30
N THR A 73 0.58 -7.66 0.05
CA THR A 73 -0.05 -8.64 -0.84
C THR A 73 0.04 -10.05 -0.26
N SER A 74 -0.85 -10.93 -0.71
CA SER A 74 -0.80 -12.36 -0.43
C SER A 74 -1.11 -13.13 -1.71
N ILE A 75 -0.54 -14.33 -1.83
CA ILE A 75 -0.87 -15.25 -2.93
C ILE A 75 -2.20 -16.00 -2.69
N TYR A 76 -2.69 -15.98 -1.45
CA TYR A 76 -3.93 -16.68 -1.07
C TYR A 76 -5.17 -15.78 -1.22
N HIS A 77 -5.01 -14.46 -1.11
CA HIS A 77 -6.12 -13.50 -1.19
C HIS A 77 -5.87 -12.43 -2.25
N ARG A 78 -6.57 -12.56 -3.38
CA ARG A 78 -6.45 -11.65 -4.52
C ARG A 78 -6.90 -10.22 -4.22
N SER A 79 -7.77 -10.03 -3.23
CA SER A 79 -8.30 -8.71 -2.85
C SER A 79 -7.22 -7.71 -2.43
N LEU A 80 -6.06 -8.18 -1.94
CA LEU A 80 -4.93 -7.31 -1.60
C LEU A 80 -4.05 -6.94 -2.80
N LEU A 81 -4.15 -7.68 -3.92
CA LEU A 81 -3.42 -7.36 -5.15
C LEU A 81 -4.09 -6.21 -5.93
N GLU A 82 -5.39 -6.01 -5.77
CA GLU A 82 -6.16 -5.05 -6.55
C GLU A 82 -5.67 -3.60 -6.36
N LEU A 83 -5.41 -3.17 -5.13
CA LEU A 83 -4.96 -1.79 -4.86
C LEU A 83 -3.64 -1.43 -5.53
N PRO A 84 -2.55 -2.23 -5.41
CA PRO A 84 -1.32 -2.00 -6.17
C PRO A 84 -1.56 -1.87 -7.68
N TRP A 85 -2.38 -2.75 -8.26
CA TRP A 85 -2.67 -2.74 -9.70
C TRP A 85 -3.46 -1.49 -10.12
N ILE A 86 -4.51 -1.12 -9.37
CA ILE A 86 -5.30 0.09 -9.62
C ILE A 86 -4.41 1.34 -9.51
N TYR A 87 -3.54 1.39 -8.50
CA TYR A 87 -2.62 2.50 -8.34
C TYR A 87 -1.67 2.61 -9.54
N LEU A 88 -1.04 1.52 -9.97
CA LEU A 88 -0.17 1.51 -11.15
C LEU A 88 -0.91 1.92 -12.44
N ALA A 89 -2.12 1.39 -12.64
CA ALA A 89 -2.95 1.71 -13.81
C ALA A 89 -3.23 3.22 -13.93
N SER A 90 -3.37 3.93 -12.81
CA SER A 90 -3.60 5.40 -12.81
C SER A 90 -2.43 6.22 -13.37
N TYR A 91 -1.25 5.63 -13.56
CA TYR A 91 -0.06 6.28 -14.13
C TYR A 91 0.36 5.71 -15.49
N LEU A 92 -0.35 4.71 -16.01
CA LEU A 92 -0.10 4.10 -17.32
C LEU A 92 -1.02 4.67 -18.43
N GLY A 93 -1.91 5.60 -18.08
CA GLY A 93 -2.83 6.29 -19.00
C GLY A 93 -2.27 7.58 -19.59
#